data_AF-A0A3D9XFW2-F1
#
_entry.id   AF-A0A3D9XFW2-F1
#
_cell.length_a   1.000
_cell.length_b   1.000
_cell.length_c   1.000
_cell.angle_alpha   90.00
_cell.angle_beta   90.00
_cell.angle_gamma   90.00
#
_symmetry.space_group_name_H-M   'P 1'
#
loop_
_entity.id
_entity.type
_entity.pdbx_description
1 polymer ?
#
loop_
_entity_poly.entity_id
_entity_poly.type
_entity_poly.pdbx_seq_one_letter_code
_entity_poly.pdbx_strand_id
1 'polypeptide(L)'
;MLRNRPTRRVGLRTVSASSSVIASSSGWAPTGSDARRKMAPVSKGTKKRSGRFHILVLPSECTANLPRMLAFLSIPPMRYRLTNRARPLQDGEPAFAIPVKMLRHRHELAATISFITRRKLFGLSYWGLQPGYFDRMPQDSGVLVRPAVPIAELVPGATFPGDIDLLIVPYEGNELVLDRTIAIEIKIVRASFAKQGKSPNDFGVTQATALQKLGFPYVAIAHLIVSDQSPREAWRPAGLVRIIGPDGLAEQLPDIETDWLPADLMERSFGRMQATAPEPIGLVAAYLGPNDENLFDVAHGTWFPLCRAAQSGAKSNSALLAAVAALVERRQDYFLDNPRYDPA
;
A
#
# COMPACT_ATOMS: atom_id res chain seq x y z
N MET A 1 -42.17 -16.14 41.22
CA MET A 1 -41.45 -17.38 40.90
C MET A 1 -40.90 -17.29 39.48
N LEU A 2 -39.65 -16.84 39.33
CA LEU A 2 -38.93 -16.74 38.07
C LEU A 2 -38.25 -18.11 37.79
N ARG A 3 -38.57 -18.74 36.66
CA ARG A 3 -37.91 -19.98 36.22
C ARG A 3 -36.71 -19.63 35.34
N ASN A 4 -35.53 -19.97 35.84
CA ASN A 4 -34.25 -19.97 35.15
C ASN A 4 -34.29 -20.84 33.88
N ARG A 5 -33.82 -20.30 32.75
CA ARG A 5 -33.39 -21.08 31.58
C ARG A 5 -31.85 -21.09 31.53
N PRO A 6 -31.21 -22.24 31.27
CA PRO A 6 -29.76 -22.34 31.27
C PRO A 6 -29.16 -21.75 30.00
N THR A 7 -28.13 -20.92 30.18
CA THR A 7 -27.25 -20.40 29.14
C THR A 7 -26.41 -21.53 28.53
N ARG A 8 -26.58 -21.78 27.23
CA ARG A 8 -25.70 -22.66 26.44
C ARG A 8 -24.33 -21.97 26.30
N ARG A 9 -23.29 -22.54 26.90
CA ARG A 9 -21.89 -22.20 26.59
C ARG A 9 -21.61 -22.60 25.14
N VAL A 10 -21.34 -21.62 24.28
CA VAL A 10 -20.73 -21.86 22.97
C VAL A 10 -19.23 -21.93 23.20
N GLY A 11 -18.67 -23.14 23.08
CA GLY A 11 -17.22 -23.35 23.17
C GLY A 11 -16.52 -22.70 21.99
N LEU A 12 -15.44 -21.95 22.27
CA LEU A 12 -14.49 -21.54 21.24
C LEU A 12 -13.91 -22.80 20.60
N ARG A 13 -14.19 -23.00 19.31
CA ARG A 13 -13.42 -23.91 18.46
C ARG A 13 -12.24 -23.12 17.91
N THR A 14 -11.06 -23.36 18.47
CA THR A 14 -9.79 -23.05 17.81
C THR A 14 -9.64 -23.99 16.60
N VAL A 15 -9.72 -23.43 15.39
CA VAL A 15 -9.35 -24.12 14.15
C VAL A 15 -7.94 -23.67 13.81
N SER A 16 -6.97 -24.57 13.88
CA SER A 16 -5.62 -24.31 13.39
C SER A 16 -5.65 -24.31 11.86
N ALA A 17 -5.49 -23.15 11.23
CA ALA A 17 -5.35 -23.05 9.79
C ALA A 17 -3.89 -23.32 9.40
N SER A 18 -3.63 -24.45 8.74
CA SER A 18 -2.38 -24.68 8.02
C SER A 18 -2.38 -23.83 6.74
N SER A 19 -1.49 -22.85 6.64
CA SER A 19 -1.37 -22.01 5.45
C SER A 19 -0.64 -22.74 4.32
N SER A 20 -1.31 -22.99 3.20
CA SER A 20 -0.66 -23.36 1.93
C SER A 20 -0.32 -22.09 1.14
N VAL A 21 0.78 -22.15 0.38
CA VAL A 21 1.33 -21.06 -0.42
C VAL A 21 1.34 -21.54 -1.87
N ILE A 22 0.63 -20.85 -2.77
CA ILE A 22 0.56 -21.19 -4.20
C ILE A 22 1.32 -20.10 -4.97
N ALA A 23 2.41 -20.45 -5.65
CA ALA A 23 3.20 -19.55 -6.49
C ALA A 23 3.10 -19.97 -7.97
N SER A 24 3.00 -19.00 -8.88
CA SER A 24 3.12 -19.22 -10.33
C SER A 24 4.37 -18.51 -10.87
N SER A 25 5.17 -19.22 -11.67
CA SER A 25 6.33 -18.68 -12.36
C SER A 25 6.11 -18.69 -13.86
N SER A 26 6.11 -17.53 -14.51
CA SER A 26 6.26 -17.42 -15.97
C SER A 26 7.61 -16.76 -16.27
N GLY A 27 8.54 -17.52 -16.81
CA GLY A 27 9.89 -17.08 -17.13
C GLY A 27 9.95 -16.20 -18.38
N TRP A 28 10.90 -15.26 -18.38
CA TRP A 28 11.34 -14.56 -19.58
C TRP A 28 12.85 -14.30 -19.48
N ALA A 29 13.59 -14.86 -20.45
CA ALA A 29 15.03 -14.66 -20.62
C ALA A 29 15.29 -13.54 -21.65
N PRO A 30 16.37 -12.76 -21.49
CA PRO A 30 16.64 -11.58 -22.31
C PRO A 30 17.49 -11.92 -23.55
N THR A 31 17.20 -11.27 -24.68
CA THR A 31 18.13 -11.19 -25.81
C THR A 31 18.62 -9.76 -25.96
N GLY A 32 19.93 -9.57 -25.75
CA GLY A 32 20.61 -8.32 -26.07
C GLY A 32 21.04 -8.26 -27.54
N SER A 33 21.38 -7.07 -28.02
CA SER A 33 22.73 -6.74 -28.52
C SER A 33 22.75 -5.37 -29.23
N ASP A 34 23.67 -4.52 -28.76
CA ASP A 34 24.59 -3.68 -29.54
C ASP A 34 24.07 -2.59 -30.51
N ALA A 35 24.44 -1.32 -30.22
CA ALA A 35 25.70 -0.72 -30.71
C ALA A 35 25.64 0.82 -30.81
N ARG A 36 26.55 1.47 -30.07
CA ARG A 36 27.37 2.66 -30.40
C ARG A 36 26.86 3.65 -31.48
N ARG A 37 26.81 4.95 -31.12
CA ARG A 37 27.75 5.98 -31.67
C ARG A 37 27.56 7.40 -31.11
N LYS A 38 28.72 7.96 -30.72
CA LYS A 38 29.26 9.33 -30.90
C LYS A 38 28.86 10.50 -29.99
N MET A 39 29.91 11.20 -29.58
CA MET A 39 30.03 12.37 -28.71
C MET A 39 29.85 13.72 -29.44
N ALA A 40 29.28 14.69 -28.69
CA ALA A 40 29.66 16.13 -28.54
C ALA A 40 29.59 17.09 -29.76
N PRO A 41 29.32 18.42 -29.59
CA PRO A 41 29.80 19.25 -28.47
C PRO A 41 28.88 20.35 -27.88
N VAL A 42 29.35 20.79 -26.71
CA VAL A 42 29.21 22.05 -25.96
C VAL A 42 28.73 23.29 -26.72
N SER A 43 27.79 24.03 -26.14
CA SER A 43 27.76 25.50 -26.25
C SER A 43 27.35 26.19 -24.95
N LYS A 44 28.01 27.32 -24.69
CA LYS A 44 27.98 28.17 -23.49
C LYS A 44 26.74 29.07 -23.49
N GLY A 45 26.22 29.40 -22.31
CA GLY A 45 25.16 30.41 -22.17
C GLY A 45 24.87 30.81 -20.72
N THR A 46 25.75 31.60 -20.12
CA THR A 46 25.53 32.32 -18.85
C THR A 46 24.42 33.36 -18.96
N LYS A 47 23.43 33.33 -18.06
CA LYS A 47 22.66 34.54 -17.68
C LYS A 47 22.42 34.59 -16.17
N LYS A 48 23.07 35.56 -15.53
CA LYS A 48 22.76 36.09 -14.20
C LYS A 48 21.28 36.50 -14.14
N ARG A 49 20.57 36.14 -13.07
CA ARG A 49 19.37 36.86 -12.62
C ARG A 49 19.51 37.21 -11.15
N SER A 50 19.39 38.52 -10.91
CA SER A 50 19.49 39.25 -9.65
C SER A 50 18.50 38.76 -8.61
N GLY A 51 18.95 38.64 -7.37
CA GLY A 51 18.08 38.46 -6.21
C GLY A 51 17.19 39.67 -5.96
N ARG A 52 15.92 39.40 -5.66
CA ARG A 52 15.02 40.31 -4.95
C ARG A 52 14.59 39.58 -3.68
N PHE A 53 15.02 40.08 -2.53
CA PHE A 53 14.52 39.63 -1.23
C PHE A 53 13.23 40.40 -0.93
N HIS A 54 12.15 39.68 -0.65
CA HIS A 54 10.92 40.26 -0.10
C HIS A 54 11.04 40.18 1.43
N ILE A 55 11.10 41.33 2.11
CA ILE A 55 11.01 41.41 3.57
C ILE A 55 9.53 41.40 3.93
N LEU A 56 9.07 40.33 4.56
CA LEU A 56 7.73 40.22 5.13
C LEU A 56 7.77 40.78 6.56
N VAL A 57 7.12 41.91 6.81
CA VAL A 57 6.95 42.47 8.16
C VAL A 57 5.62 41.97 8.71
N LEU A 58 5.66 41.15 9.76
CA LEU A 58 4.45 40.65 10.45
C LEU A 58 4.15 41.50 11.69
N PRO A 59 2.86 41.74 12.03
CA PRO A 59 2.47 42.47 13.23
C PRO A 59 2.94 41.77 14.51
N SER A 60 3.20 42.57 15.55
CA SER A 60 3.92 42.22 16.80
C SER A 60 3.25 41.17 17.70
N GLU A 61 2.09 40.64 17.32
CA GLU A 61 1.32 39.68 18.14
C GLU A 61 1.54 38.19 17.74
N CYS A 62 2.33 37.91 16.70
CA CYS A 62 2.65 36.53 16.27
C CYS A 62 3.99 35.97 16.80
N THR A 63 4.70 36.69 17.67
CA THR A 63 6.07 36.34 18.08
C THR A 63 6.17 35.19 19.09
N ALA A 64 5.08 34.84 19.78
CA ALA A 64 5.09 33.77 20.79
C ALA A 64 5.20 32.34 20.21
N ASN A 65 4.98 32.15 18.90
CA ASN A 65 5.11 30.85 18.22
C ASN A 65 6.17 30.84 17.10
N LEU A 66 6.95 31.91 16.96
CA LEU A 66 7.95 32.03 15.91
C LEU A 66 9.01 30.90 15.91
N PRO A 67 9.51 30.42 17.07
CA PRO A 67 10.46 29.30 17.09
C PRO A 67 9.86 27.97 16.59
N ARG A 68 8.55 27.74 16.83
CA ARG A 68 7.83 26.55 16.35
C ARG A 68 7.47 26.64 14.87
N MET A 69 7.15 27.83 14.35
CA MET A 69 6.90 28.06 12.93
C MET A 69 8.19 28.06 12.09
N LEU A 70 9.29 28.58 12.61
CA LEU A 70 10.57 28.61 11.89
C LEU A 70 11.23 27.21 11.79
N ALA A 71 10.87 26.27 12.67
CA ALA A 71 11.25 24.86 12.53
C ALA A 71 10.61 24.16 11.31
N PHE A 72 9.57 24.74 10.71
CA PHE A 72 8.97 24.25 9.45
C PHE A 72 9.66 24.80 8.19
N LEU A 73 10.60 25.74 8.33
CA LEU A 73 11.32 26.36 7.22
C LEU A 73 12.73 25.77 7.02
N SER A 74 13.19 24.91 7.92
CA SER A 74 14.28 23.98 7.64
C SER A 74 13.75 22.85 6.77
N ILE A 75 14.43 22.57 5.64
CA ILE A 75 14.22 21.34 4.88
C ILE A 75 14.24 20.20 5.91
N PRO A 76 13.13 19.47 6.13
CA PRO A 76 13.17 18.35 7.06
C PRO A 76 14.27 17.42 6.59
N PRO A 77 15.08 16.87 7.51
CA PRO A 77 15.92 15.75 7.13
C PRO A 77 15.00 14.70 6.49
N MET A 78 15.50 13.94 5.51
CA MET A 78 14.74 12.83 4.95
C MET A 78 14.33 11.80 6.02
N ARG A 79 14.87 11.95 7.24
CA ARG A 79 14.45 11.28 8.45
C ARG A 79 13.81 12.25 9.44
N TYR A 80 12.77 11.80 10.13
CA TYR A 80 12.12 12.57 11.20
C TYR A 80 11.95 11.71 12.44
N ARG A 81 12.53 12.14 13.56
CA ARG A 81 12.41 11.42 14.83
C ARG A 81 11.07 11.71 15.49
N LEU A 82 10.26 10.67 15.68
CA LEU A 82 9.00 10.73 16.40
C LEU A 82 9.23 10.92 17.91
N THR A 83 8.36 11.71 18.55
CA THR A 83 8.35 11.80 20.03
C THR A 83 7.70 10.56 20.65
N ASN A 84 6.72 10.00 19.96
CA ASN A 84 6.01 8.79 20.37
C ASN A 84 5.71 7.94 19.13
N ARG A 85 5.59 6.62 19.27
CA ARG A 85 5.11 5.73 18.21
C ARG A 85 3.99 4.90 18.80
N ALA A 86 2.85 4.83 18.12
CA ALA A 86 1.79 3.92 18.53
C ALA A 86 2.35 2.49 18.60
N ARG A 87 1.88 1.68 19.56
CA ARG A 87 2.32 0.29 19.62
C ARG A 87 1.81 -0.47 18.39
N PRO A 88 2.57 -1.45 17.88
CA PRO A 88 2.02 -2.39 16.92
C PRO A 88 0.88 -3.19 17.57
N LEU A 89 -0.16 -3.44 16.79
CA LEU A 89 -1.26 -4.31 17.19
C LEU A 89 -0.83 -5.78 17.11
N GLN A 90 -1.31 -6.64 18.00
CA GLN A 90 -1.14 -8.09 17.85
C GLN A 90 -2.25 -8.67 16.96
N ASP A 91 -2.03 -9.90 16.50
CA ASP A 91 -3.02 -10.60 15.68
C ASP A 91 -4.32 -10.80 16.46
N GLY A 92 -5.45 -10.50 15.80
CA GLY A 92 -6.78 -10.56 16.39
C GLY A 92 -7.17 -9.31 17.20
N GLU A 93 -6.27 -8.34 17.41
CA GLU A 93 -6.64 -7.10 18.06
C GLU A 93 -7.52 -6.19 17.17
N PRO A 94 -8.50 -5.46 17.75
CA PRO A 94 -9.30 -4.50 17.00
C PRO A 94 -8.44 -3.33 16.49
N ALA A 95 -8.37 -3.17 15.17
CA ALA A 95 -7.62 -2.07 14.53
C ALA A 95 -8.50 -0.88 14.13
N PHE A 96 -9.70 -1.13 13.60
CA PHE A 96 -10.60 -0.09 13.08
C PHE A 96 -12.04 -0.36 13.49
N ALA A 97 -12.78 0.71 13.80
CA ALA A 97 -14.23 0.68 13.93
C ALA A 97 -14.86 1.26 12.66
N ILE A 98 -15.57 0.44 11.89
CA ILE A 98 -16.24 0.87 10.66
C ILE A 98 -17.75 0.56 10.72
N PRO A 99 -18.61 1.45 10.18
CA PRO A 99 -20.04 1.17 10.08
C PRO A 99 -20.31 -0.12 9.27
N VAL A 100 -21.16 -1.00 9.78
CA VAL A 100 -21.55 -2.27 9.10
C VAL A 100 -22.09 -2.03 7.69
N LYS A 101 -22.77 -0.90 7.46
CA LYS A 101 -23.23 -0.51 6.12
C LYS A 101 -22.09 -0.38 5.11
N MET A 102 -20.89 0.04 5.54
CA MET A 102 -19.71 0.14 4.67
C MET A 102 -19.20 -1.23 4.28
N LEU A 103 -19.34 -2.25 5.14
CA LEU A 103 -19.05 -3.65 4.80
C LEU A 103 -20.05 -4.18 3.77
N ARG A 104 -21.34 -4.00 4.03
CA ARG A 104 -22.43 -4.50 3.16
C ARG A 104 -22.45 -3.83 1.79
N HIS A 105 -22.20 -2.52 1.74
CA HIS A 105 -22.06 -1.77 0.50
C HIS A 105 -20.63 -1.79 -0.05
N ARG A 106 -19.75 -2.54 0.62
CA ARG A 106 -18.39 -2.86 0.19
C ARG A 106 -17.57 -1.61 -0.10
N HIS A 107 -17.76 -0.56 0.69
CA HIS A 107 -17.16 0.76 0.50
C HIS A 107 -15.64 0.66 0.31
N GLU A 108 -15.05 1.56 -0.50
CA GLU A 108 -13.62 1.52 -0.84
C GLU A 108 -12.73 1.49 0.40
N LEU A 109 -13.00 2.37 1.37
CA LEU A 109 -12.34 2.35 2.67
C LEU A 109 -12.37 0.98 3.39
N ALA A 110 -13.48 0.23 3.33
CA ALA A 110 -13.56 -1.08 3.97
C ALA A 110 -12.65 -2.11 3.28
N ALA A 111 -12.56 -2.08 1.95
CA ALA A 111 -11.64 -2.92 1.19
C ALA A 111 -10.18 -2.52 1.44
N THR A 112 -9.87 -1.23 1.50
CA THR A 112 -8.54 -0.73 1.86
C THR A 112 -8.14 -1.16 3.27
N ILE A 113 -9.04 -1.07 4.26
CA ILE A 113 -8.80 -1.54 5.62
C ILE A 113 -8.56 -3.06 5.65
N SER A 114 -9.37 -3.84 4.94
CA SER A 114 -9.16 -5.30 4.80
C SER A 114 -7.78 -5.61 4.20
N PHE A 115 -7.37 -4.88 3.16
CA PHE A 115 -6.05 -5.02 2.56
C PHE A 115 -4.91 -4.78 3.56
N ILE A 116 -4.89 -3.64 4.25
CA ILE A 116 -3.77 -3.26 5.14
C ILE A 116 -3.72 -4.08 6.44
N THR A 117 -4.86 -4.63 6.87
CA THR A 117 -4.94 -5.50 8.06
C THR A 117 -4.54 -6.94 7.76
N ARG A 118 -4.53 -7.36 6.48
CA ARG A 118 -3.95 -8.65 6.04
C ARG A 118 -2.45 -8.51 5.88
N ARG A 119 -1.72 -8.51 7.00
CA ARG A 119 -0.28 -8.25 7.09
C ARG A 119 0.56 -8.95 6.03
N LYS A 120 0.32 -10.24 5.77
CA LYS A 120 1.05 -11.00 4.75
C LYS A 120 0.82 -10.46 3.33
N LEU A 121 -0.44 -10.26 2.95
CA LEU A 121 -0.80 -9.74 1.62
C LEU A 121 -0.28 -8.30 1.44
N PHE A 122 -0.47 -7.45 2.46
CA PHE A 122 0.04 -6.08 2.46
C PHE A 122 1.57 -6.05 2.39
N GLY A 123 2.26 -6.86 3.20
CA GLY A 123 3.72 -6.96 3.22
C GLY A 123 4.30 -7.41 1.88
N LEU A 124 3.70 -8.42 1.24
CA LEU A 124 4.07 -8.83 -0.12
C LEU A 124 3.86 -7.70 -1.14
N SER A 125 2.78 -6.94 -1.01
CA SER A 125 2.50 -5.81 -1.90
C SER A 125 3.49 -4.67 -1.68
N TYR A 126 3.84 -4.36 -0.43
CA TYR A 126 4.82 -3.35 -0.07
C TYR A 126 6.24 -3.74 -0.52
N TRP A 127 6.62 -5.01 -0.34
CA TRP A 127 7.84 -5.57 -0.91
C TRP A 127 7.87 -5.42 -2.43
N GLY A 128 6.77 -5.74 -3.12
CA GLY A 128 6.68 -5.57 -4.57
C GLY A 128 6.80 -4.12 -5.04
N LEU A 129 6.42 -3.13 -4.20
CA LEU A 129 6.53 -1.71 -4.51
C LEU A 129 7.91 -1.12 -4.24
N GLN A 130 8.59 -1.55 -3.17
CA GLN A 130 9.94 -1.08 -2.82
C GLN A 130 10.86 -2.24 -2.39
N PRO A 131 11.18 -3.18 -3.30
CA PRO A 131 11.87 -4.42 -2.93
C PRO A 131 13.25 -4.15 -2.32
N GLY A 132 14.04 -3.28 -2.96
CA GLY A 132 15.40 -2.97 -2.50
C GLY A 132 15.47 -2.25 -1.15
N TYR A 133 14.43 -1.51 -0.75
CA TYR A 133 14.35 -0.94 0.59
C TYR A 133 13.82 -1.97 1.59
N PHE A 134 12.72 -2.65 1.24
CA PHE A 134 12.12 -3.70 2.06
C PHE A 134 13.16 -4.70 2.52
N ASP A 135 13.99 -5.23 1.62
CA ASP A 135 14.96 -6.27 1.97
C ASP A 135 16.01 -5.81 2.99
N ARG A 136 16.29 -4.50 3.05
CA ARG A 136 17.32 -3.87 3.89
C ARG A 136 16.81 -3.26 5.19
N MET A 137 15.51 -3.27 5.41
CA MET A 137 14.89 -2.72 6.62
C MET A 137 15.41 -3.44 7.89
N PRO A 138 15.85 -2.73 8.95
CA PRO A 138 16.40 -3.34 10.16
C PRO A 138 15.32 -4.04 11.01
N GLN A 139 15.71 -4.79 12.06
CA GLN A 139 14.77 -5.57 12.87
C GLN A 139 13.63 -4.74 13.50
N ASP A 140 13.93 -3.55 14.04
CA ASP A 140 12.92 -2.62 14.55
C ASP A 140 12.52 -1.64 13.44
N SER A 141 11.75 -2.13 12.47
CA SER A 141 11.26 -1.32 11.35
C SER A 141 9.91 -1.79 10.88
N GLY A 142 9.27 -0.95 10.08
CA GLY A 142 7.97 -1.23 9.52
C GLY A 142 7.45 -0.03 8.75
N VAL A 143 6.13 0.03 8.64
CA VAL A 143 5.45 1.15 8.02
C VAL A 143 4.27 1.60 8.87
N LEU A 144 4.10 2.91 8.98
CA LEU A 144 2.88 3.53 9.45
C LEU A 144 1.95 3.73 8.26
N VAL A 145 0.72 3.22 8.37
CA VAL A 145 -0.22 3.16 7.26
C VAL A 145 -1.51 3.88 7.61
N ARG A 146 -1.92 4.84 6.78
CA ARG A 146 -3.19 5.57 6.96
C ARG A 146 -4.03 5.54 5.69
N PRO A 147 -5.26 4.98 5.72
CA PRO A 147 -6.18 5.07 4.61
C PRO A 147 -6.90 6.42 4.57
N ALA A 148 -7.36 6.83 3.39
CA ALA A 148 -8.20 8.02 3.15
C ALA A 148 -7.65 9.29 3.82
N VAL A 149 -6.46 9.72 3.39
CA VAL A 149 -5.84 10.98 3.87
C VAL A 149 -6.32 12.13 3.00
N PRO A 150 -7.09 13.08 3.55
CA PRO A 150 -7.50 14.26 2.79
C PRO A 150 -6.28 15.08 2.38
N ILE A 151 -6.19 15.44 1.10
CA ILE A 151 -5.01 16.16 0.59
C ILE A 151 -4.80 17.50 1.29
N ALA A 152 -5.90 18.13 1.73
CA ALA A 152 -5.92 19.40 2.45
C ALA A 152 -5.24 19.31 3.83
N GLU A 153 -5.09 18.12 4.42
CA GLU A 153 -4.30 17.94 5.65
C GLU A 153 -2.79 18.09 5.40
N LEU A 154 -2.33 17.92 4.16
CA LEU A 154 -0.93 18.03 3.76
C LEU A 154 -0.64 19.32 2.99
N VAL A 155 -1.57 19.74 2.13
CA VAL A 155 -1.44 20.94 1.29
C VAL A 155 -2.72 21.78 1.45
N PRO A 156 -2.74 22.75 2.39
CA PRO A 156 -3.92 23.56 2.64
C PRO A 156 -4.42 24.26 1.37
N GLY A 157 -5.73 24.14 1.11
CA GLY A 157 -6.38 24.73 -0.06
C GLY A 157 -6.22 23.92 -1.36
N ALA A 158 -5.50 22.81 -1.37
CA ALA A 158 -5.48 21.91 -2.50
C ALA A 158 -6.82 21.19 -2.66
N THR A 159 -7.38 21.24 -3.87
CA THR A 159 -8.59 20.50 -4.27
C THR A 159 -8.29 19.39 -5.29
N PHE A 160 -7.04 19.33 -5.77
CA PHE A 160 -6.53 18.31 -6.68
C PHE A 160 -5.03 18.08 -6.46
N PRO A 161 -4.51 16.83 -6.42
CA PRO A 161 -5.24 15.55 -6.47
C PRO A 161 -6.31 15.43 -5.38
N GLY A 162 -7.22 14.46 -5.51
CA GLY A 162 -8.21 14.18 -4.47
C GLY A 162 -7.56 13.62 -3.20
N ASP A 163 -8.35 13.02 -2.33
CA ASP A 163 -7.84 12.34 -1.14
C ASP A 163 -6.87 11.22 -1.54
N ILE A 164 -5.85 11.00 -0.71
CA ILE A 164 -4.91 9.91 -0.89
C ILE A 164 -5.55 8.65 -0.31
N ASP A 165 -5.86 7.66 -1.15
CA ASP A 165 -6.54 6.44 -0.69
C ASP A 165 -5.72 5.69 0.36
N LEU A 166 -4.39 5.67 0.20
CA LEU A 166 -3.49 5.07 1.18
C LEU A 166 -2.13 5.79 1.23
N LEU A 167 -1.75 6.23 2.42
CA LEU A 167 -0.43 6.78 2.72
C LEU A 167 0.38 5.76 3.53
N ILE A 168 1.58 5.45 3.06
CA ILE A 168 2.53 4.54 3.71
C ILE A 168 3.79 5.35 4.05
N VAL A 169 4.14 5.41 5.33
CA VAL A 169 5.31 6.12 5.83
C VAL A 169 6.23 5.13 6.54
N PRO A 170 7.36 4.73 5.92
CA PRO A 170 8.26 3.79 6.55
C PRO A 170 8.97 4.36 7.77
N TYR A 171 9.37 3.49 8.69
CA TYR A 171 10.14 3.86 9.87
C TYR A 171 11.26 2.86 10.18
N GLU A 172 12.29 3.36 10.85
CA GLU A 172 13.38 2.59 11.45
C GLU A 172 13.57 3.07 12.89
N GLY A 173 13.32 2.19 13.87
CA GLY A 173 13.15 2.60 15.26
C GLY A 173 12.10 3.70 15.38
N ASN A 174 12.46 4.78 16.07
CA ASN A 174 11.58 5.94 16.22
C ASN A 174 11.82 7.02 15.14
N GLU A 175 12.42 6.69 14.00
CA GLU A 175 12.62 7.62 12.90
C GLU A 175 11.77 7.26 11.69
N LEU A 176 10.95 8.20 11.21
CA LEU A 176 10.31 8.13 9.91
C LEU A 176 11.36 8.24 8.81
N VAL A 177 11.22 7.47 7.73
CA VAL A 177 12.07 7.49 6.54
C VAL A 177 11.27 8.11 5.39
N LEU A 178 11.20 9.44 5.39
CA LEU A 178 10.25 10.22 4.59
C LEU A 178 10.50 10.14 3.08
N ASP A 179 11.75 9.96 2.65
CA ASP A 179 12.10 9.76 1.24
C ASP A 179 11.60 8.43 0.67
N ARG A 180 11.14 7.52 1.54
CA ARG A 180 10.52 6.23 1.17
C ARG A 180 9.01 6.25 1.27
N THR A 181 8.40 7.40 1.58
CA THR A 181 6.94 7.57 1.65
C THR A 181 6.28 7.19 0.33
N ILE A 182 5.21 6.39 0.39
CA ILE A 182 4.39 6.00 -0.76
C ILE A 182 2.99 6.56 -0.59
N ALA A 183 2.51 7.27 -1.62
CA ALA A 183 1.09 7.56 -1.79
C ALA A 183 0.49 6.58 -2.81
N ILE A 184 -0.63 5.95 -2.49
CA ILE A 184 -1.28 4.97 -3.36
C ILE A 184 -2.69 5.43 -3.69
N GLU A 185 -3.01 5.43 -4.98
CA GLU A 185 -4.39 5.48 -5.49
C GLU A 185 -4.93 4.04 -5.54
N ILE A 186 -6.10 3.82 -4.94
CA ILE A 186 -6.75 2.51 -4.88
C ILE A 186 -7.99 2.50 -5.76
N LYS A 187 -8.12 1.46 -6.59
CA LYS A 187 -9.38 1.14 -7.27
C LYS A 187 -9.88 -0.22 -6.85
N ILE A 188 -11.15 -0.28 -6.45
CA ILE A 188 -11.80 -1.55 -6.11
C ILE A 188 -12.39 -2.17 -7.37
N VAL A 189 -11.81 -3.28 -7.81
CA VAL A 189 -12.29 -4.04 -8.96
C VAL A 189 -13.27 -5.09 -8.48
N ARG A 190 -14.56 -4.89 -8.79
CA ARG A 190 -15.62 -5.84 -8.48
C ARG A 190 -15.92 -6.67 -9.69
N ALA A 191 -15.55 -7.95 -9.62
CA ALA A 191 -15.85 -8.91 -10.66
C ALA A 191 -16.99 -9.83 -10.22
N SER A 192 -17.63 -10.45 -11.21
CA SER A 192 -18.42 -11.66 -11.02
C SER A 192 -18.01 -12.66 -12.10
N PHE A 193 -18.09 -13.96 -11.81
CA PHE A 193 -17.76 -15.01 -12.76
C PHE A 193 -18.56 -14.87 -14.05
N ALA A 194 -19.81 -14.43 -13.98
CA ALA A 194 -20.64 -14.19 -15.16
C ALA A 194 -20.25 -12.94 -15.97
N LYS A 195 -19.49 -11.98 -15.40
CA LYS A 195 -19.16 -10.68 -16.02
C LYS A 195 -17.68 -10.34 -15.94
N GLN A 196 -16.81 -11.32 -16.14
CA GLN A 196 -15.35 -11.17 -16.05
C GLN A 196 -14.74 -10.20 -17.10
N GLY A 197 -15.46 -9.94 -18.20
CA GLY A 197 -14.97 -9.12 -19.30
C GLY A 197 -15.04 -7.61 -19.08
N LYS A 198 -15.83 -7.13 -18.11
CA LYS A 198 -16.07 -5.69 -17.94
C LYS A 198 -14.81 -4.99 -17.41
N SER A 199 -14.42 -3.90 -18.07
CA SER A 199 -13.33 -3.05 -17.62
C SER A 199 -13.84 -1.93 -16.71
N PRO A 200 -13.06 -1.54 -15.69
CA PRO A 200 -13.21 -0.21 -15.11
C PRO A 200 -13.09 0.87 -16.19
N ASN A 201 -13.80 1.98 -16.00
CA ASN A 201 -13.77 3.14 -16.90
C ASN A 201 -12.51 3.99 -16.69
N ASP A 202 -11.86 3.90 -15.52
CA ASP A 202 -10.63 4.59 -15.17
C ASP A 202 -9.76 3.64 -14.31
N PHE A 203 -8.44 3.73 -14.50
CA PHE A 203 -7.41 2.93 -13.84
C PHE A 203 -6.66 3.70 -12.76
N GLY A 204 -7.08 4.94 -12.42
CA GLY A 204 -6.45 5.75 -11.38
C GLY A 204 -5.18 6.49 -11.82
N VAL A 205 -4.81 6.39 -13.10
CA VAL A 205 -3.57 6.97 -13.65
C VAL A 205 -3.51 8.49 -13.46
N THR A 206 -4.63 9.19 -13.65
CA THR A 206 -4.70 10.64 -13.51
C THR A 206 -4.40 11.10 -12.08
N GLN A 207 -5.00 10.44 -11.08
CA GLN A 207 -4.78 10.75 -9.66
C GLN A 207 -3.34 10.42 -9.24
N ALA A 208 -2.84 9.22 -9.58
CA ALA A 208 -1.46 8.83 -9.28
C ALA A 208 -0.43 9.79 -9.93
N THR A 209 -0.65 10.18 -11.18
CA THR A 209 0.23 11.17 -11.85
C THR A 209 0.19 12.52 -11.14
N ALA A 210 -0.97 12.94 -10.64
CA ALA A 210 -1.10 14.19 -9.89
C ALA A 210 -0.40 14.14 -8.52
N LEU A 211 -0.51 13.03 -7.79
CA LEU A 211 0.24 12.80 -6.55
C LEU A 211 1.75 12.85 -6.78
N GLN A 212 2.22 12.26 -7.88
CA GLN A 212 3.64 12.31 -8.23
C GLN A 212 4.09 13.74 -8.57
N LYS A 213 3.28 14.50 -9.31
CA LYS A 213 3.54 15.92 -9.61
C LYS A 213 3.53 16.79 -8.35
N LEU A 214 2.75 16.43 -7.34
CA LEU A 214 2.73 17.11 -6.04
C LEU A 214 4.06 16.94 -5.29
N GLY A 215 4.78 15.86 -5.60
CA GLY A 215 6.14 15.60 -5.12
C GLY A 215 6.23 14.51 -4.07
N PHE A 216 5.30 13.56 -4.05
CA PHE A 216 5.49 12.31 -3.31
C PHE A 216 6.69 11.53 -3.89
N PRO A 217 7.60 11.01 -3.06
CA PRO A 217 8.79 10.29 -3.54
C PRO A 217 8.42 9.04 -4.34
N TYR A 218 7.46 8.27 -3.82
CA TYR A 218 6.93 7.10 -4.50
C TYR A 218 5.42 7.22 -4.63
N VAL A 219 4.91 6.81 -5.78
CA VAL A 219 3.47 6.73 -6.03
C VAL A 219 3.14 5.40 -6.66
N ALA A 220 2.02 4.81 -6.26
CA ALA A 220 1.51 3.58 -6.84
C ALA A 220 0.01 3.64 -7.15
N ILE A 221 -0.42 2.70 -7.99
CA ILE A 221 -1.82 2.36 -8.20
C ILE A 221 -2.01 0.95 -7.69
N ALA A 222 -3.04 0.74 -6.86
CA ALA A 222 -3.44 -0.58 -6.39
C ALA A 222 -4.86 -0.92 -6.83
N HIS A 223 -5.00 -2.01 -7.57
CA HIS A 223 -6.29 -2.62 -7.87
C HIS A 223 -6.57 -3.71 -6.85
N LEU A 224 -7.52 -3.43 -5.96
CA LEU A 224 -7.98 -4.39 -4.96
C LEU A 224 -9.20 -5.13 -5.51
N ILE A 225 -9.03 -6.42 -5.76
CA ILE A 225 -10.00 -7.24 -6.48
C ILE A 225 -10.85 -8.03 -5.49
N VAL A 226 -12.15 -7.98 -5.69
CA VAL A 226 -13.14 -8.81 -5.03
C VAL A 226 -14.02 -9.47 -6.07
N SER A 227 -14.31 -10.75 -5.90
CA SER A 227 -15.12 -11.52 -6.85
C SER A 227 -16.06 -12.46 -6.12
N ASP A 228 -17.11 -12.96 -6.79
CA ASP A 228 -17.73 -14.20 -6.35
C ASP A 228 -16.77 -15.38 -6.59
N GLN A 229 -17.14 -16.56 -6.10
CA GLN A 229 -16.43 -17.80 -6.39
C GLN A 229 -16.91 -18.34 -7.74
N SER A 230 -16.00 -18.92 -8.52
CA SER A 230 -16.39 -19.63 -9.75
C SER A 230 -17.11 -20.95 -9.40
N PRO A 231 -18.02 -21.41 -10.27
CA PRO A 231 -18.66 -22.69 -10.06
C PRO A 231 -17.62 -23.82 -10.20
N ARG A 232 -17.80 -24.93 -9.48
CA ARG A 232 -16.77 -25.98 -9.32
C ARG A 232 -16.29 -26.58 -10.64
N GLU A 233 -17.16 -26.64 -11.64
CA GLU A 233 -16.84 -27.12 -12.98
C GLU A 233 -15.84 -26.22 -13.74
N ALA A 234 -15.61 -24.99 -13.28
CA ALA A 234 -14.62 -24.06 -13.82
C ALA A 234 -13.28 -24.07 -13.07
N TRP A 235 -13.18 -24.89 -12.01
CA TRP A 235 -11.93 -25.02 -11.27
C TRP A 235 -10.90 -25.76 -12.11
N ARG A 236 -9.63 -25.48 -11.83
CA ARG A 236 -8.51 -26.07 -12.57
C ARG A 236 -7.51 -26.69 -11.59
N PRO A 237 -6.77 -27.73 -12.01
CA PRO A 237 -5.69 -28.29 -11.22
C PRO A 237 -4.68 -27.21 -10.80
N ALA A 238 -4.25 -27.26 -9.55
CA ALA A 238 -3.18 -26.46 -9.00
C ALA A 238 -2.18 -27.38 -8.29
N GLY A 239 -0.90 -27.22 -8.63
CA GLY A 239 0.18 -27.92 -7.96
C GLY A 239 0.25 -27.52 -6.50
N LEU A 240 0.33 -28.51 -5.61
CA LEU A 240 0.44 -28.28 -4.18
C LEU A 240 1.84 -28.66 -3.72
N VAL A 241 2.45 -27.80 -2.92
CA VAL A 241 3.75 -28.04 -2.30
C VAL A 241 3.69 -27.82 -0.81
N ARG A 242 4.43 -28.65 -0.05
CA ARG A 242 4.64 -28.49 1.39
C ARG A 242 6.10 -28.17 1.64
N ILE A 243 6.37 -27.06 2.31
CA ILE A 243 7.72 -26.73 2.76
C ILE A 243 8.05 -27.63 3.96
N ILE A 244 9.13 -28.41 3.84
CA ILE A 244 9.57 -29.40 4.85
C ILE A 244 10.90 -29.02 5.52
N GLY A 245 11.56 -27.96 5.06
CA GLY A 245 12.83 -27.50 5.59
C GLY A 245 12.93 -25.98 5.72
N PRO A 246 13.81 -25.48 6.62
CA PRO A 246 14.03 -24.04 6.83
C PRO A 246 14.74 -23.35 5.65
N ASP A 247 15.36 -24.12 4.77
CA ASP A 247 16.02 -23.70 3.54
C ASP A 247 15.07 -23.57 2.34
N GLY A 248 13.77 -23.80 2.55
CA GLY A 248 12.77 -23.80 1.49
C GLY A 248 12.69 -25.13 0.74
N LEU A 249 13.30 -26.20 1.25
CA LEU A 249 13.09 -27.55 0.72
C LEU A 249 11.60 -27.86 0.73
N ALA A 250 11.09 -28.27 -0.43
CA ALA A 250 9.67 -28.49 -0.67
C ALA A 250 9.41 -29.91 -1.17
N GLU A 251 8.33 -30.49 -0.70
CA GLU A 251 7.78 -31.76 -1.16
C GLU A 251 6.56 -31.47 -2.04
N GLN A 252 6.51 -32.08 -3.22
CA GLN A 252 5.34 -32.03 -4.08
C GLN A 252 4.24 -32.95 -3.54
N LEU A 253 3.05 -32.40 -3.37
CA LEU A 253 1.83 -33.12 -3.02
C LEU A 253 0.97 -33.33 -4.29
N PRO A 254 -0.03 -34.23 -4.23
CA PRO A 254 -0.98 -34.36 -5.32
C PRO A 254 -1.65 -33.02 -5.65
N ASP A 255 -1.87 -32.78 -6.94
CA ASP A 255 -2.57 -31.61 -7.42
C ASP A 255 -3.98 -31.54 -6.81
N ILE A 256 -4.45 -30.32 -6.58
CA ILE A 256 -5.79 -30.05 -6.07
C ILE A 256 -6.58 -29.19 -7.07
N GLU A 257 -7.88 -29.45 -7.17
CA GLU A 257 -8.77 -28.55 -7.90
C GLU A 257 -8.92 -27.24 -7.13
N THR A 258 -8.63 -26.12 -7.78
CA THR A 258 -8.69 -24.77 -7.18
C THR A 258 -9.45 -23.81 -8.07
N ASP A 259 -10.13 -22.84 -7.47
CA ASP A 259 -10.69 -21.71 -8.20
C ASP A 259 -9.57 -20.76 -8.64
N TRP A 260 -9.28 -20.71 -9.94
CA TRP A 260 -8.26 -19.82 -10.50
C TRP A 260 -8.79 -18.44 -10.88
N LEU A 261 -10.09 -18.17 -10.74
CA LEU A 261 -10.67 -16.85 -11.03
C LEU A 261 -9.91 -15.70 -10.34
N PRO A 262 -9.46 -15.81 -9.07
CA PRO A 262 -8.62 -14.79 -8.44
C PRO A 262 -7.37 -14.44 -9.25
N ALA A 263 -6.63 -15.45 -9.73
CA ALA A 263 -5.41 -15.27 -10.52
C ALA A 263 -5.71 -14.60 -11.86
N ASP A 264 -6.72 -15.09 -12.59
CA ASP A 264 -7.10 -14.53 -13.90
C ASP A 264 -7.51 -13.05 -13.81
N LEU A 265 -8.23 -12.69 -12.74
CA LEU A 265 -8.67 -11.32 -12.50
C LEU A 265 -7.47 -10.42 -12.17
N MET A 266 -6.53 -10.90 -11.36
CA MET A 266 -5.29 -10.18 -11.05
C MET A 266 -4.46 -9.96 -12.32
N GLU A 267 -4.22 -11.00 -13.12
CA GLU A 267 -3.45 -10.89 -14.37
C GLU A 267 -4.07 -9.90 -15.35
N ARG A 268 -5.39 -9.97 -15.55
CA ARG A 268 -6.11 -9.04 -16.43
C ARG A 268 -6.04 -7.60 -15.93
N SER A 269 -6.26 -7.40 -14.63
CA SER A 269 -6.21 -6.09 -14.01
C SER A 269 -4.81 -5.48 -14.09
N PHE A 270 -3.80 -6.29 -13.77
CA PHE A 270 -2.40 -5.90 -13.79
C PHE A 270 -1.90 -5.59 -15.20
N GLY A 271 -2.19 -6.46 -16.18
CA GLY A 271 -1.80 -6.23 -17.57
C GLY A 271 -2.38 -4.93 -18.15
N ARG A 272 -3.60 -4.56 -17.75
CA ARG A 272 -4.20 -3.27 -18.12
C ARG A 272 -3.49 -2.09 -17.46
N MET A 273 -3.22 -2.16 -16.15
CA MET A 273 -2.44 -1.12 -15.47
C MET A 273 -1.06 -0.96 -16.10
N GLN A 274 -0.39 -2.06 -16.46
CA GLN A 274 0.92 -2.02 -17.14
C GLN A 274 0.84 -1.31 -18.50
N ALA A 275 -0.23 -1.55 -19.26
CA ALA A 275 -0.43 -0.92 -20.57
C ALA A 275 -0.72 0.58 -20.49
N THR A 276 -1.27 1.07 -19.37
CA THR A 276 -1.73 2.47 -19.26
C THR A 276 -0.90 3.35 -18.33
N ALA A 277 -0.34 2.79 -17.26
CA ALA A 277 0.32 3.56 -16.21
C ALA A 277 1.80 3.80 -16.58
N PRO A 278 2.22 5.07 -16.72
CA PRO A 278 3.60 5.40 -17.06
C PRO A 278 4.54 5.02 -15.90
N GLU A 279 5.79 4.73 -16.23
CA GLU A 279 6.85 4.83 -15.23
C GLU A 279 7.00 6.30 -14.79
N PRO A 280 7.33 6.58 -13.52
CA PRO A 280 7.82 5.66 -12.49
C PRO A 280 6.77 5.08 -11.52
N ILE A 281 5.47 5.09 -11.87
CA ILE A 281 4.39 4.67 -10.97
C ILE A 281 4.43 3.15 -10.72
N GLY A 282 4.44 2.75 -9.44
CA GLY A 282 4.32 1.35 -9.03
C GLY A 282 2.92 0.80 -9.20
N LEU A 283 2.78 -0.52 -9.34
CA LEU A 283 1.50 -1.18 -9.58
C LEU A 283 1.31 -2.34 -8.60
N VAL A 284 0.09 -2.52 -8.10
CA VAL A 284 -0.31 -3.69 -7.32
C VAL A 284 -1.67 -4.19 -7.81
N ALA A 285 -1.79 -5.47 -8.13
CA ALA A 285 -3.06 -6.16 -8.23
C ALA A 285 -3.14 -7.20 -7.11
N ALA A 286 -4.12 -7.07 -6.21
CA ALA A 286 -4.25 -7.93 -5.05
C ALA A 286 -5.69 -8.43 -4.92
N TYR A 287 -5.85 -9.74 -4.73
CA TYR A 287 -7.15 -10.34 -4.47
C TYR A 287 -7.47 -10.34 -2.97
N LEU A 288 -8.59 -9.71 -2.60
CA LEU A 288 -9.04 -9.60 -1.21
C LEU A 288 -9.97 -10.74 -0.80
N GLY A 289 -10.39 -11.61 -1.70
CA GLY A 289 -11.32 -12.68 -1.36
C GLY A 289 -12.72 -12.49 -1.94
N PRO A 290 -13.64 -13.36 -1.51
CA PRO A 290 -14.98 -13.39 -2.04
C PRO A 290 -15.78 -12.10 -1.75
N ASN A 291 -16.78 -11.84 -2.58
CA ASN A 291 -17.63 -10.65 -2.56
C ASN A 291 -18.60 -10.60 -1.34
N ASP A 292 -18.66 -11.61 -0.49
CA ASP A 292 -19.58 -11.71 0.65
C ASP A 292 -19.06 -11.00 1.91
N GLU A 293 -19.77 -11.11 3.06
CA GLU A 293 -19.40 -10.44 4.34
C GLU A 293 -18.03 -10.89 4.91
N ASN A 294 -17.32 -11.77 4.19
CA ASN A 294 -16.06 -12.42 4.57
C ASN A 294 -14.80 -11.66 4.10
N LEU A 295 -14.88 -10.34 3.89
CA LEU A 295 -13.71 -9.49 3.57
C LEU A 295 -12.57 -9.61 4.59
N PHE A 296 -12.82 -10.13 5.79
CA PHE A 296 -11.81 -10.36 6.82
C PHE A 296 -11.56 -11.85 7.09
N ASP A 297 -12.22 -12.75 6.37
CA ASP A 297 -11.96 -14.18 6.48
C ASP A 297 -10.69 -14.56 5.70
N VAL A 298 -9.77 -15.20 6.41
CA VAL A 298 -8.48 -15.70 5.91
C VAL A 298 -8.54 -17.19 5.53
N ALA A 299 -9.69 -17.86 5.69
CA ALA A 299 -9.85 -19.28 5.43
C ALA A 299 -9.55 -19.73 3.98
N HIS A 300 -9.50 -18.80 3.03
CA HIS A 300 -9.29 -19.08 1.61
C HIS A 300 -7.81 -19.07 1.16
N GLY A 301 -6.87 -18.92 2.09
CA GLY A 301 -5.46 -18.76 1.76
C GLY A 301 -5.14 -17.36 1.21
N THR A 302 -3.88 -17.14 0.82
CA THR A 302 -3.42 -15.86 0.27
C THR A 302 -2.89 -16.06 -1.14
N TRP A 303 -3.52 -15.41 -2.10
CA TRP A 303 -2.97 -15.27 -3.45
C TRP A 303 -1.85 -14.22 -3.43
N PHE A 304 -0.72 -14.52 -4.05
CA PHE A 304 0.35 -13.53 -4.17
C PHE A 304 -0.14 -12.34 -5.03
N PRO A 305 0.13 -11.10 -4.59
CA PRO A 305 -0.18 -9.95 -5.42
C PRO A 305 0.76 -9.91 -6.63
N LEU A 306 0.27 -9.36 -7.74
CA LEU A 306 1.12 -8.99 -8.88
C LEU A 306 1.61 -7.56 -8.69
N CYS A 307 2.91 -7.33 -8.83
CA CYS A 307 3.51 -6.04 -8.55
C CYS A 307 4.46 -5.55 -9.64
N ARG A 308 4.51 -4.22 -9.81
CA ARG A 308 5.60 -3.49 -10.48
C ARG A 308 6.17 -2.52 -9.46
N ALA A 309 7.49 -2.56 -9.26
CA ALA A 309 8.16 -1.66 -8.33
C ALA A 309 7.90 -0.18 -8.70
N ALA A 310 7.64 0.64 -7.69
CA ALA A 310 7.64 2.09 -7.86
C ALA A 310 9.09 2.57 -7.93
N GLN A 311 9.37 3.52 -8.81
CA GLN A 311 10.66 4.19 -8.82
C GLN A 311 10.51 5.57 -8.17
N SER A 312 11.61 6.06 -7.59
CA SER A 312 11.60 7.39 -6.98
C SER A 312 11.31 8.44 -8.04
N GLY A 313 10.35 9.32 -7.78
CA GLY A 313 10.15 10.52 -8.57
C GLY A 313 11.39 11.40 -8.53
N ALA A 314 11.69 12.07 -9.65
CA ALA A 314 12.86 12.96 -9.77
C ALA A 314 12.76 14.25 -8.92
N LYS A 315 11.58 14.55 -8.36
CA LYS A 315 11.30 15.79 -7.63
C LYS A 315 10.48 15.51 -6.37
N SER A 316 11.15 15.09 -5.30
CA SER A 316 10.51 15.03 -3.98
C SER A 316 10.32 16.45 -3.42
N ASN A 317 9.13 16.74 -2.90
CA ASN A 317 8.79 18.04 -2.32
C ASN A 317 9.02 18.00 -0.80
N SER A 318 10.06 18.69 -0.33
CA SER A 318 10.44 18.69 1.08
C SER A 318 9.36 19.28 2.01
N ALA A 319 8.61 20.28 1.55
CA ALA A 319 7.51 20.86 2.32
C ALA A 319 6.35 19.88 2.49
N LEU A 320 6.05 19.10 1.44
CA LEU A 320 5.07 18.02 1.51
C LEU A 320 5.51 16.94 2.51
N LEU A 321 6.78 16.53 2.47
CA LEU A 321 7.32 15.54 3.41
C LEU A 321 7.34 16.04 4.86
N ALA A 322 7.62 17.33 5.08
CA ALA A 322 7.47 17.95 6.40
C ALA A 322 6.01 17.88 6.89
N ALA A 323 5.05 18.13 6.01
CA ALA A 323 3.63 18.03 6.34
C ALA A 323 3.21 16.60 6.67
N VAL A 324 3.75 15.59 5.96
CA VAL A 324 3.55 14.17 6.30
C VAL A 324 4.09 13.85 7.69
N ALA A 325 5.33 14.25 8.01
CA ALA A 325 5.91 14.03 9.33
C ALA A 325 5.08 14.69 10.44
N ALA A 326 4.70 15.96 10.24
CA ALA A 326 3.86 16.69 11.18
C ALA A 326 2.46 16.07 11.34
N LEU A 327 1.94 15.45 10.28
CA LEU A 327 0.67 14.75 10.34
C LEU A 327 0.77 13.47 11.18
N VAL A 328 1.80 12.65 10.95
CA VAL A 328 2.08 11.46 11.75
C VAL A 328 2.22 11.84 13.22
N GLU A 329 3.06 12.84 13.53
CA GLU A 329 3.33 13.28 14.90
C GLU A 329 2.06 13.72 15.65
N ARG A 330 1.17 14.46 14.96
CA ARG A 330 -0.06 15.01 15.55
C ARG A 330 -1.19 13.98 15.67
N ARG A 331 -1.20 12.94 14.83
CA ARG A 331 -2.33 12.00 14.66
C ARG A 331 -1.86 10.55 14.59
N GLN A 332 -0.99 10.16 15.50
CA GLN A 332 -0.43 8.81 15.54
C GLN A 332 -1.50 7.72 15.65
N ASP A 333 -2.60 8.03 16.34
CA ASP A 333 -3.78 7.20 16.51
C ASP A 333 -4.52 6.88 15.20
N TYR A 334 -4.21 7.60 14.12
CA TYR A 334 -4.86 7.43 12.81
C TYR A 334 -4.01 6.55 11.88
N PHE A 335 -2.81 6.17 12.30
CA PHE A 335 -1.93 5.28 11.56
C PHE A 335 -1.94 3.90 12.20
N LEU A 336 -2.12 2.89 11.36
CA LEU A 336 -1.82 1.50 11.73
C LEU A 336 -0.31 1.31 11.69
N ASP A 337 0.28 0.92 12.81
CA ASP A 337 1.67 0.44 12.86
C ASP A 337 1.71 -1.02 12.35
N ASN A 338 2.37 -1.20 11.21
CA ASN A 338 2.56 -2.51 10.58
C ASN A 338 4.07 -2.84 10.54
N PRO A 339 4.58 -3.57 11.55
CA PRO A 339 6.00 -3.89 11.62
C PRO A 339 6.38 -4.90 10.54
N ARG A 340 7.62 -4.79 10.02
CA ARG A 340 8.15 -5.75 9.04
C ARG A 340 8.31 -7.14 9.65
N TYR A 341 8.72 -7.17 10.91
CA TYR A 341 8.97 -8.37 11.68
C TYR A 341 7.93 -8.46 12.79
N ASP A 342 7.44 -9.66 13.07
CA ASP A 342 6.52 -9.85 14.18
C ASP A 342 7.19 -9.35 15.48
N PRO A 343 6.50 -8.49 16.26
CA PRO A 343 7.04 -8.02 17.52
C PRO A 343 7.24 -9.21 18.47
N ALA A 344 8.44 -9.30 19.04
CA ALA A 344 8.88 -10.39 19.91
C ALA A 344 8.08 -10.51 21.21
#